data_AF-A0A5A7RXJ6-F1
#
_entry.id   AF-A0A5A7RXJ6-F1
#
_cell.length_a   1.000
_cell.length_b   1.000
_cell.length_c   1.000
_cell.angle_alpha   90.00
_cell.angle_beta   90.00
_cell.angle_gamma   90.00
#
_symmetry.space_group_name_H-M   'P 1'
#
loop_
_entity.id
_entity.type
_entity.pdbx_description
1 polymer ?
#
loop_
_entity_poly.entity_id
_entity_poly.type
_entity_poly.pdbx_seq_one_letter_code
_entity_poly.pdbx_strand_id
1 'polypeptide(L)' 'MVKSIYNYIADQWKKPDTSYNSPQQQRLIQWRKEENFLRIDRPTRIDRARSLGYKAKPG' A
#
# COMPACT_ATOMS: atom_id res chain seq x y z
N MET A 1 5.19 21.84 -12.65
CA MET A 1 6.02 20.76 -12.07
C MET A 1 5.36 19.42 -12.34
N VAL A 2 6.12 18.41 -12.79
CA VAL A 2 5.61 17.06 -13.06
C VAL A 2 5.48 16.30 -11.75
N LYS A 3 4.34 15.63 -11.51
CA LYS A 3 4.13 14.82 -10.31
C LYS A 3 4.98 13.53 -10.39
N SER A 4 5.66 13.20 -9.29
CA SER A 4 6.31 11.90 -9.12
C SER A 4 5.27 10.78 -8.94
N ILE A 5 5.61 9.55 -9.33
CA ILE A 5 4.78 8.35 -9.11
C ILE A 5 4.38 8.22 -7.64
N TYR A 6 5.28 8.51 -6.69
CA TYR A 6 4.99 8.45 -5.27
C TYR A 6 3.89 9.44 -4.85
N ASN A 7 3.79 10.60 -5.50
CA ASN A 7 2.74 11.58 -5.23
C ASN A 7 1.38 11.08 -5.69
N TYR A 8 1.31 10.38 -6.83
CA TYR A 8 0.07 9.75 -7.29
C TYR A 8 -0.41 8.66 -6.33
N ILE A 9 0.53 7.84 -5.84
CA ILE A 9 0.21 6.81 -4.85
C ILE A 9 -0.28 7.47 -3.55
N ALA A 10 0.42 8.50 -3.07
CA ALA A 10 0.02 9.23 -1.87
C ALA A 10 -1.38 9.86 -2.02
N ASP A 11 -1.68 10.47 -3.17
CA ASP A 11 -3.00 11.04 -3.46
C ASP A 11 -4.10 9.97 -3.47
N GLN A 12 -3.85 8.78 -4.03
CA GLN A 12 -4.78 7.65 -4.01
C GLN A 12 -5.10 7.16 -2.60
N TRP A 13 -4.11 7.19 -1.69
CA TRP A 13 -4.33 6.78 -0.30
C TRP A 13 -5.02 7.84 0.57
N LYS A 14 -5.11 9.11 0.13
CA LYS A 14 -5.91 10.14 0.82
C LYS A 14 -7.41 9.89 0.67
N LYS A 15 -7.83 9.33 -0.46
CA LYS A 15 -9.22 8.97 -0.78
C LYS A 15 -9.24 7.56 -1.37
N PRO A 16 -9.12 6.51 -0.53
CA PRO A 16 -9.11 5.15 -1.02
C PRO A 16 -10.44 4.84 -1.72
N ASP A 17 -10.36 4.04 -2.78
CA ASP A 17 -11.54 3.58 -3.49
C ASP A 17 -12.36 2.63 -2.60
N THR A 18 -13.60 3.02 -2.33
CA THR A 18 -14.58 2.27 -1.53
C THR A 18 -15.69 1.68 -2.39
N SER A 19 -15.55 1.72 -3.72
CA SER A 19 -16.51 1.11 -4.63
C SER A 19 -16.57 -0.41 -4.46
N TYR A 20 -17.69 -0.98 -4.92
CA TYR A 20 -17.88 -2.43 -4.95
C TYR A 20 -16.83 -3.09 -5.86
N ASN A 21 -16.21 -4.16 -5.38
CA ASN A 21 -15.07 -4.85 -6.01
C ASN A 21 -13.79 -4.01 -6.14
N SER A 22 -13.63 -2.95 -5.34
CA SER A 22 -12.38 -2.20 -5.28
C SER A 22 -11.18 -3.09 -4.88
N PRO A 23 -9.95 -2.77 -5.33
CA PRO A 23 -8.76 -3.51 -4.91
C PRO A 23 -8.56 -3.55 -3.40
N GLN A 24 -9.03 -2.52 -2.67
CA GLN A 24 -8.97 -2.50 -1.21
C GLN A 24 -9.96 -3.49 -0.58
N GLN A 25 -11.19 -3.56 -1.08
CA GLN A 25 -12.18 -4.53 -0.61
C GLN A 25 -11.67 -5.97 -0.80
N GLN A 26 -11.08 -6.28 -1.96
CA GLN A 26 -10.52 -7.60 -2.24
C GLN A 26 -9.37 -7.95 -1.29
N ARG A 27 -8.45 -7.02 -1.02
CA ARG A 27 -7.37 -7.21 -0.04
C ARG A 27 -7.90 -7.46 1.36
N LEU A 28 -8.88 -6.67 1.82
CA LEU A 28 -9.46 -6.84 3.15
C LEU A 28 -10.14 -8.20 3.34
N ILE A 29 -10.83 -8.71 2.31
CA ILE A 29 -11.42 -10.05 2.35
C ILE A 29 -10.32 -11.12 2.46
N GLN A 30 -9.22 -10.95 1.74
CA GLN A 30 -8.09 -11.86 1.80
C GLN A 30 -7.39 -11.82 3.17
N TRP A 31 -7.09 -10.63 3.70
CA TRP A 31 -6.40 -10.45 4.99
C TRP A 31 -7.19 -11.00 6.19
N ARG A 32 -8.52 -11.09 6.11
CA ARG A 32 -9.33 -11.76 7.15
C ARG A 32 -9.05 -13.26 7.28
N LYS A 33 -8.47 -13.87 6.26
CA LYS A 33 -8.11 -15.30 6.24
C LYS A 33 -6.65 -15.54 6.59
N GLU A 34 -5.85 -14.48 6.67
CA GLU A 34 -4.41 -14.56 6.96
C GLU A 34 -4.15 -14.62 8.47
N GLU A 35 -2.90 -14.88 8.83
CA GLU A 35 -2.45 -14.93 10.23
C GLU A 35 -2.51 -13.56 10.91
N ASN A 36 -2.47 -13.55 12.25
CA ASN A 36 -2.45 -12.32 13.05
C ASN A 36 -1.27 -11.40 12.68
N PHE A 37 -0.12 -11.97 12.33
CA PHE A 37 1.07 -11.24 11.90
C PHE A 37 1.69 -11.93 10.69
N LEU A 38 1.76 -11.22 9.56
CA LEU A 38 2.30 -11.75 8.32
C LEU A 38 3.41 -10.85 7.78
N ARG A 39 4.55 -11.45 7.45
CA ARG A 39 5.66 -10.76 6.78
C ARG A 39 5.35 -10.64 5.29
N ILE A 40 5.37 -9.42 4.77
CA ILE A 40 5.17 -9.13 3.34
C ILE A 40 6.48 -8.73 2.65
N ASP A 41 6.68 -9.15 1.41
CA ASP A 41 7.89 -8.86 0.64
C ASP A 41 8.01 -7.39 0.22
N ARG A 42 6.87 -6.74 -0.04
CA ARG A 42 6.81 -5.36 -0.51
C ARG A 42 5.74 -4.58 0.25
N PRO A 43 6.00 -3.30 0.59
CA PRO A 43 5.01 -2.49 1.27
C PRO A 43 3.81 -2.20 0.37
N THR A 44 2.60 -2.34 0.92
CA THR A 44 1.35 -1.95 0.24
C THR A 44 1.33 -0.45 -0.10
N ARG A 45 2.03 0.36 0.70
CA ARG A 45 2.20 1.82 0.54
C ARG A 45 3.66 2.19 0.36
N ILE A 46 4.16 2.11 -0.88
CA ILE A 46 5.57 2.39 -1.17
C ILE A 46 5.95 3.86 -0.95
N ASP A 47 5.04 4.79 -1.20
CA ASP A 47 5.20 6.23 -0.92
C ASP A 47 5.50 6.48 0.56
N ARG A 48 4.68 5.90 1.44
CA ARG A 48 4.80 6.08 2.88
C ARG A 48 5.98 5.30 3.44
N ALA A 49 6.19 4.06 2.98
CA ALA A 49 7.34 3.27 3.39
C ALA A 49 8.66 4.00 3.10
N ARG A 50 8.83 4.54 1.88
CA ARG A 50 10.04 5.28 1.49
C ARG A 50 10.26 6.54 2.34
N SER A 51 9.20 7.30 2.64
CA SER A 51 9.32 8.49 3.50
C SER A 51 9.65 8.15 4.96
N LEU A 52 9.29 6.96 5.44
CA LEU A 52 9.68 6.45 6.75
C LEU A 52 11.08 5.80 6.78
N GLY A 53 11.77 5.70 5.63
CA GLY A 53 13.12 5.17 5.54
C GLY A 53 13.25 3.77 4.94
N TYR A 54 12.17 3.15 4.47
CA TYR A 54 12.23 1.87 3.76
C TYR A 54 13.20 1.95 2.57
N LYS A 55 14.06 0.94 2.46
CA LYS A 55 14.93 0.74 1.30
C LYS A 55 14.75 -0.70 0.84
N ALA A 56 14.54 -0.89 -0.46
CA ALA A 56 14.59 -2.21 -1.08
C ALA A 56 16.06 -2.67 -1.12
N LYS A 57 16.53 -3.20 0.00
CA LYS A 57 17.88 -3.68 0.23
C LYS A 57 17.80 -4.96 1.08
N PRO A 58 18.81 -5.83 1.02
CA PRO A 58 18.95 -6.87 2.02
C PRO A 58 19.13 -6.23 3.40
N GLY A 59 18.28 -6.59 4.37
CA GLY A 59 18.23 -6.00 5.71
C GLY A 59 16.84 -6.12 6.31
#